data_AF-A0A251MVI5-F1
#
_entry.id   AF-A0A251MVI5-F1
#
_cell.length_a   1.000
_cell.length_b   1.000
_cell.length_c   1.000
_cell.angle_alpha   90.00
_cell.angle_beta   90.00
_cell.angle_gamma   90.00
#
_symmetry.space_group_name_H-M   'P 1'
#
loop_
_entity.id
_entity.type
_entity.pdbx_description
1 polymer ?
#
loop_
_entity_poly.entity_id
_entity_poly.type
_entity_poly.pdbx_seq_one_letter_code
_entity_poly.pdbx_strand_id
1 'polypeptide(L)'
;MVGLPHFHKNWLCGPRFRLLSLSLFQSMGSTMAGELLVNANGNGNTQPNPQRTYQVVVAATREMGIGKDGKLPWRLPSDLKFFKEVTVTTSDPGKKNAVVMGRKTWESIAPEHRPLPGRLNVVLTRSGSFDIATAENVVICGSMASALELLAASPYCLSIDKVFIIGGGQILREALNAPGCDAIHITEIETDIECDTFIPAIDSSVFQPWYSSFPKVENSIRHSFTTYVRVSSSAVESLCQNNDLISSSKSDSVKCEVKNFSFLPKMIFEKHEEHIYLSLVREILSDGTSKDDRTGTGTLSKFGCQMRFNLRRTFPLLTTKKVFWRGVVEELLWFISGSTNAKVLQEKGIHIWDGNASRDYLDSVGLTDKEEGDLGPVYGFQWRHFGARYTDMNADYTGQGFDQLLDVIDKIKINPDDRRIILSAWNPSDLKLMALPPCHMFAQFYVANGELSCQMYQRSADVGLGVPFNIASYALLTCMIAHVCDLVPGDFIHVLGDAHVYRTHIRPLQEQLEKLPKPFPILKINPEKKNIDSFVAADFELIGYDPHQKIEMKMAV
;
A
#
# COMPACT_ATOMS: atom_id res chain seq x y z
N MET A 1 -3.30 -35.70 -53.91
CA MET A 1 -4.52 -36.33 -53.39
C MET A 1 -5.35 -35.23 -52.73
N VAL A 2 -6.12 -34.44 -53.49
CA VAL A 2 -7.51 -34.69 -53.95
C VAL A 2 -8.40 -35.04 -52.74
N GLY A 3 -9.43 -34.29 -52.34
CA GLY A 3 -10.09 -33.09 -52.84
C GLY A 3 -11.28 -32.75 -51.92
N LEU A 4 -11.72 -31.49 -51.91
CA LEU A 4 -13.06 -31.09 -51.44
C LEU A 4 -14.10 -31.45 -52.52
N PRO A 5 -15.37 -31.74 -52.17
CA PRO A 5 -16.39 -30.69 -52.30
C PRO A 5 -17.62 -30.76 -51.34
N HIS A 6 -18.44 -29.72 -51.50
CA HIS A 6 -19.62 -29.22 -50.78
C HIS A 6 -20.96 -30.00 -50.84
N PHE A 7 -21.92 -29.46 -50.04
CA PHE A 7 -23.41 -29.48 -50.06
C PHE A 7 -24.09 -30.40 -49.00
N HIS A 8 -25.19 -30.09 -48.30
CA HIS A 8 -26.33 -29.16 -48.48
C HIS A 8 -27.08 -28.83 -47.15
N LYS A 9 -28.11 -27.97 -47.27
CA LYS A 9 -28.93 -27.17 -46.32
C LYS A 9 -29.99 -27.86 -45.41
N ASN A 10 -30.32 -27.17 -44.30
CA ASN A 10 -31.62 -26.89 -43.59
C ASN A 10 -32.53 -28.03 -43.04
N TRP A 11 -32.95 -27.92 -41.76
CA TRP A 11 -34.34 -27.61 -41.29
C TRP A 11 -34.51 -27.72 -39.74
N LEU A 12 -35.08 -26.65 -39.15
CA LEU A 12 -36.03 -26.48 -38.01
C LEU A 12 -36.18 -27.52 -36.84
N CYS A 13 -36.13 -27.02 -35.58
CA CYS A 13 -37.23 -26.95 -34.57
C CYS A 13 -36.72 -26.80 -33.11
N GLY A 14 -37.41 -25.96 -32.30
CA GLY A 14 -37.17 -25.73 -30.85
C GLY A 14 -37.67 -26.86 -29.93
N PRO A 15 -37.74 -26.69 -28.57
CA PRO A 15 -38.70 -25.76 -27.95
C PRO A 15 -38.32 -25.06 -26.60
N ARG A 16 -38.97 -23.89 -26.39
CA ARG A 16 -39.60 -23.30 -25.18
C ARG A 16 -39.01 -23.49 -23.77
N PHE A 17 -38.79 -22.37 -23.06
CA PHE A 17 -39.25 -22.16 -21.68
C PHE A 17 -39.82 -20.74 -21.46
N ARG A 18 -40.78 -20.66 -20.53
CA ARG A 18 -41.87 -19.66 -20.39
C ARG A 18 -41.47 -18.30 -19.79
N LEU A 19 -42.13 -17.25 -20.27
CA LEU A 19 -42.35 -15.96 -19.59
C LEU A 19 -43.45 -16.08 -18.52
N LEU A 20 -43.29 -15.35 -17.42
CA LEU A 20 -44.37 -14.93 -16.53
C LEU A 20 -44.41 -13.40 -16.47
N SER A 21 -45.60 -12.88 -16.72
CA SER A 21 -46.03 -11.49 -16.77
C SER A 21 -46.14 -10.85 -15.39
N LEU A 22 -45.97 -9.53 -15.30
CA LEU A 22 -46.77 -8.66 -14.43
C LEU A 22 -46.68 -7.21 -14.92
N SER A 23 -47.82 -6.65 -15.32
CA SER A 23 -48.05 -5.25 -15.63
C SER A 23 -49.30 -4.79 -14.89
N LEU A 24 -49.36 -3.48 -14.62
CA LEU A 24 -50.46 -2.64 -14.12
C LEU A 24 -50.36 -2.26 -12.64
N PHE A 25 -50.06 -0.99 -12.39
CA PHE A 25 -51.08 -0.03 -11.95
C PHE A 25 -50.65 1.39 -12.31
N GLN A 26 -51.58 2.16 -12.87
CA GLN A 26 -51.45 3.57 -13.23
C GLN A 26 -52.59 4.33 -12.54
N SER A 27 -52.30 5.58 -12.14
CA SER A 27 -53.25 6.69 -11.95
C SER A 27 -54.23 6.68 -10.76
N MET A 28 -54.03 7.63 -9.84
CA MET A 28 -55.09 8.52 -9.32
C MET A 28 -54.48 9.91 -9.06
N GLY A 29 -55.26 10.95 -9.33
CA GLY A 29 -54.81 12.32 -9.55
C GLY A 29 -55.02 13.32 -8.41
N SER A 30 -54.70 14.56 -8.77
CA SER A 30 -55.38 15.81 -8.39
C SER A 30 -54.98 16.52 -7.08
N THR A 31 -54.34 17.68 -7.31
CA THR A 31 -54.71 19.01 -6.78
C THR A 31 -54.81 19.20 -5.27
N MET A 32 -53.89 19.99 -4.69
CA MET A 32 -54.23 21.11 -3.82
C MET A 32 -53.12 22.17 -3.85
N ALA A 33 -53.52 23.38 -4.27
CA ALA A 33 -52.84 24.62 -3.95
C ALA A 33 -53.13 24.96 -2.48
N GLY A 34 -52.13 25.47 -1.77
CA GLY A 34 -52.26 26.00 -0.42
C GLY A 34 -51.24 27.10 -0.20
N GLU A 35 -51.74 28.33 -0.13
CA GLU A 35 -50.99 29.56 0.16
C GLU A 35 -50.49 29.60 1.61
N LEU A 36 -49.38 30.35 1.78
CA LEU A 36 -49.02 31.22 2.90
C LEU A 36 -49.00 30.65 4.33
N LEU A 37 -47.83 30.70 4.96
CA LEU A 37 -47.64 31.41 6.22
C LEU A 37 -46.18 31.88 6.33
N VAL A 38 -46.00 33.19 6.20
CA VAL A 38 -44.79 33.93 6.58
C VAL A 38 -44.72 33.93 8.10
N ASN A 39 -43.64 33.39 8.67
CA ASN A 39 -43.23 33.71 10.03
C ASN A 39 -41.77 34.15 10.01
N ALA A 40 -41.59 35.46 10.10
CA ALA A 40 -40.33 36.10 10.43
C ALA A 40 -40.17 36.12 11.95
N ASN A 41 -39.08 35.52 12.45
CA ASN A 41 -38.19 36.03 13.52
C ASN A 41 -37.52 34.89 14.29
N GLY A 42 -36.20 35.02 14.46
CA GLY A 42 -35.53 34.54 15.67
C GLY A 42 -34.34 33.61 15.46
N ASN A 43 -33.13 34.18 15.47
CA ASN A 43 -31.86 33.54 15.78
C ASN A 43 -31.44 32.33 14.93
N GLY A 44 -30.88 32.62 13.75
CA GLY A 44 -30.07 31.68 13.00
C GLY A 44 -28.75 31.41 13.72
N ASN A 45 -28.75 30.46 14.66
CA ASN A 45 -27.57 29.68 14.97
C ASN A 45 -27.37 28.76 13.75
N THR A 46 -26.64 29.23 12.73
CA THR A 46 -26.31 28.44 11.54
C THR A 46 -25.46 27.25 11.99
N GLN A 47 -26.11 26.13 12.25
CA GLN A 47 -25.52 24.80 12.10
C GLN A 47 -24.80 24.81 10.73
N PRO A 48 -23.51 24.45 10.65
CA PRO A 48 -22.85 24.40 9.36
C PRO A 48 -23.64 23.43 8.48
N ASN A 49 -24.14 23.92 7.34
CA ASN A 49 -24.75 23.06 6.33
C ASN A 49 -23.81 21.88 6.07
N PRO A 50 -24.31 20.65 5.92
CA PRO A 50 -23.46 19.50 5.67
C PRO A 50 -22.68 19.72 4.37
N GLN A 51 -21.41 20.11 4.48
CA GLN A 51 -20.55 20.31 3.33
C GLN A 51 -20.07 18.94 2.85
N ARG A 52 -20.27 18.68 1.57
CA ARG A 52 -19.79 17.48 0.91
C ARG A 52 -18.27 17.49 0.84
N THR A 53 -17.64 16.38 1.20
CA THR A 53 -16.19 16.21 1.04
C THR A 53 -15.82 15.94 -0.41
N TYR A 54 -14.54 16.03 -0.73
CA TYR A 54 -14.03 15.90 -2.09
C TYR A 54 -12.66 15.24 -2.14
N GLN A 55 -12.23 14.89 -3.35
CA GLN A 55 -10.91 14.34 -3.65
C GLN A 55 -10.22 15.23 -4.68
N VAL A 56 -8.89 15.26 -4.67
CA VAL A 56 -8.11 16.00 -5.67
C VAL A 56 -7.55 15.03 -6.70
N VAL A 57 -7.57 15.41 -7.97
CA VAL A 57 -6.84 14.69 -9.04
C VAL A 57 -5.93 15.67 -9.75
N VAL A 58 -4.62 15.37 -9.77
CA VAL A 58 -3.61 16.28 -10.32
C VAL A 58 -2.41 15.51 -10.87
N ALA A 59 -1.71 16.08 -11.85
CA ALA A 59 -0.38 15.63 -12.25
C ALA A 59 0.61 16.75 -11.92
N ALA A 60 1.72 16.42 -11.27
CA ALA A 60 2.70 17.42 -10.84
C ALA A 60 4.13 16.90 -10.92
N THR A 61 5.08 17.80 -11.17
CA THR A 61 6.52 17.53 -11.04
C THR A 61 6.92 17.37 -9.57
N ARG A 62 8.17 16.96 -9.32
CA ARG A 62 8.76 16.90 -7.96
C ARG A 62 8.63 18.21 -7.18
N GLU A 63 8.75 19.33 -7.87
CA GLU A 63 8.60 20.69 -7.30
C GLU A 63 7.13 21.17 -7.28
N MET A 64 6.17 20.25 -7.42
CA MET A 64 4.74 20.55 -7.43
C MET A 64 4.31 21.53 -8.56
N GLY A 65 5.04 21.51 -9.68
CA GLY A 65 4.70 22.24 -10.90
C GLY A 65 3.64 21.51 -11.72
N ILE A 66 2.59 22.22 -12.15
CA ILE A 66 1.40 21.64 -12.80
C ILE A 66 1.11 22.19 -14.19
N GLY A 67 1.83 23.23 -14.62
CA GLY A 67 1.50 23.97 -15.83
C GLY A 67 2.61 24.91 -16.29
N LYS A 68 2.61 25.18 -17.59
CA LYS A 68 3.42 26.21 -18.25
C LYS A 68 2.59 26.90 -19.33
N ASP A 69 2.58 28.23 -19.38
CA ASP A 69 1.86 29.04 -20.38
C ASP A 69 0.37 28.66 -20.51
N GLY A 70 -0.27 28.28 -19.39
CA GLY A 70 -1.68 27.87 -19.35
C GLY A 70 -1.98 26.48 -19.94
N LYS A 71 -0.95 25.66 -20.18
CA LYS A 71 -1.07 24.29 -20.71
C LYS A 71 -0.32 23.29 -19.82
N LEU A 72 -0.60 22.00 -20.02
CA LEU A 72 0.23 20.93 -19.47
C LEU A 72 1.56 20.88 -20.23
N PRO A 73 2.72 20.91 -19.56
CA PRO A 73 4.02 20.91 -20.23
C PRO A 73 4.50 19.51 -20.63
N TRP A 74 3.65 18.49 -20.49
CA TRP A 74 3.89 17.11 -20.87
C TRP A 74 2.71 16.52 -21.64
N ARG A 75 2.96 15.38 -22.29
CA ARG A 75 1.93 14.57 -22.95
C ARG A 75 2.03 13.12 -22.47
N LEU A 76 1.11 12.73 -21.59
CA LEU A 76 1.07 11.41 -20.97
C LEU A 76 -0.32 10.77 -21.19
N PRO A 77 -0.51 10.00 -22.28
CA PRO A 77 -1.74 9.23 -22.50
C PRO A 77 -2.12 8.32 -21.31
N SER A 78 -1.14 7.74 -20.61
CA SER A 78 -1.38 6.92 -19.42
C SER A 78 -2.04 7.72 -18.28
N ASP A 79 -1.60 8.96 -18.08
CA ASP A 79 -2.13 9.89 -17.08
C ASP A 79 -3.56 10.32 -17.40
N LEU A 80 -3.83 10.69 -18.65
CA LEU A 80 -5.20 11.02 -19.08
C LEU A 80 -6.15 9.84 -18.93
N LYS A 81 -5.66 8.61 -19.18
CA LYS A 81 -6.43 7.38 -18.94
C LYS A 81 -6.70 7.20 -17.45
N PHE A 82 -5.70 7.35 -16.59
CA PHE A 82 -5.85 7.28 -15.14
C PHE A 82 -6.84 8.33 -14.62
N PHE A 83 -6.69 9.60 -15.01
CA PHE A 83 -7.61 10.69 -14.70
C PHE A 83 -9.05 10.35 -15.08
N LYS A 84 -9.26 9.83 -16.30
CA LYS A 84 -10.59 9.42 -16.78
C LYS A 84 -11.15 8.28 -15.94
N GLU A 85 -10.38 7.24 -15.68
CA GLU A 85 -10.83 6.09 -14.88
C GLU A 85 -11.24 6.53 -13.47
N VAL A 86 -10.36 7.25 -12.76
CA VAL A 86 -10.62 7.75 -11.40
C VAL A 86 -11.87 8.62 -11.33
N THR A 87 -12.01 9.56 -12.27
CA THR A 87 -13.13 10.53 -12.23
C THR A 87 -14.44 9.98 -12.78
N VAL A 88 -14.44 8.89 -13.56
CA VAL A 88 -15.67 8.30 -14.12
C VAL A 88 -16.20 7.15 -13.27
N THR A 89 -15.32 6.34 -12.67
CA THR A 89 -15.75 5.16 -11.92
C THR A 89 -16.55 5.53 -10.68
N THR A 90 -17.77 5.02 -10.60
CA THR A 90 -18.66 5.17 -9.45
C THR A 90 -18.75 3.88 -8.64
N SER A 91 -19.08 4.00 -7.36
CA SER A 91 -19.45 2.87 -6.51
C SER A 91 -20.86 2.37 -6.83
N ASP A 92 -21.74 3.28 -7.30
CA ASP A 92 -23.12 3.00 -7.70
C ASP A 92 -23.28 3.25 -9.21
N PRO A 93 -23.61 2.23 -10.02
CA PRO A 93 -23.84 2.37 -11.47
C PRO A 93 -24.95 3.35 -11.85
N GLY A 94 -25.90 3.64 -10.94
CA GLY A 94 -26.99 4.59 -11.17
C GLY A 94 -26.59 6.06 -10.96
N LYS A 95 -25.40 6.32 -10.43
CA LYS A 95 -24.90 7.67 -10.12
C LYS A 95 -23.83 8.12 -11.11
N LYS A 96 -23.50 9.41 -11.07
CA LYS A 96 -22.34 10.01 -11.78
C LYS A 96 -21.39 10.66 -10.77
N ASN A 97 -20.14 10.90 -11.15
CA ASN A 97 -19.27 11.76 -10.35
C ASN A 97 -19.35 13.22 -10.82
N ALA A 98 -18.97 14.15 -9.96
CA ALA A 98 -18.80 15.56 -10.30
C ALA A 98 -17.31 15.93 -10.37
N VAL A 99 -16.94 16.74 -11.37
CA VAL A 99 -15.61 17.34 -11.50
C VAL A 99 -15.74 18.86 -11.37
N VAL A 100 -14.98 19.45 -10.45
CA VAL A 100 -14.98 20.88 -10.18
C VAL A 100 -13.69 21.47 -10.70
N MET A 101 -13.80 22.52 -11.52
CA MET A 101 -12.65 23.18 -12.12
C MET A 101 -12.82 24.68 -12.27
N GLY A 102 -11.71 25.41 -12.35
CA GLY A 102 -11.71 26.85 -12.64
C GLY A 102 -11.93 27.15 -14.12
N ARG A 103 -12.42 28.36 -14.43
CA ARG A 103 -12.63 28.84 -15.80
C ARG A 103 -11.43 28.60 -16.74
N LYS A 104 -10.20 28.95 -16.31
CA LYS A 104 -9.00 28.75 -17.15
C LYS A 104 -8.73 27.28 -17.46
N THR A 105 -8.99 26.38 -16.51
CA THR A 105 -8.88 24.93 -16.72
C THR A 105 -9.93 24.47 -17.72
N TRP A 106 -11.18 24.90 -17.58
CA TRP A 106 -12.24 24.64 -18.56
C TRP A 106 -11.90 25.14 -19.98
N GLU A 107 -11.27 26.31 -20.09
CA GLU A 107 -10.82 26.91 -21.35
C GLU A 107 -9.63 26.16 -21.97
N SER A 108 -8.78 25.54 -21.15
CA SER A 108 -7.64 24.73 -21.61
C SER A 108 -8.05 23.37 -22.19
N ILE A 109 -9.23 22.85 -21.84
CA ILE A 109 -9.77 21.61 -22.40
C ILE A 109 -10.30 21.91 -23.81
N ALA A 110 -9.84 21.13 -24.79
CA ALA A 110 -10.23 21.32 -26.18
C ALA A 110 -11.76 21.23 -26.36
N PRO A 111 -12.38 22.05 -27.22
CA PRO A 111 -13.83 22.11 -27.40
C PRO A 111 -14.51 20.76 -27.65
N GLU A 112 -13.85 19.86 -28.37
CA GLU A 112 -14.31 18.50 -28.69
C GLU A 112 -14.29 17.54 -27.48
N HIS A 113 -13.59 17.91 -26.41
CA HIS A 113 -13.45 17.12 -25.18
C HIS A 113 -14.20 17.73 -23.98
N ARG A 114 -14.84 18.90 -24.14
CA ARG A 114 -15.68 19.52 -23.10
C ARG A 114 -17.16 19.57 -23.53
N PRO A 115 -18.13 19.29 -22.64
CA PRO A 115 -17.95 18.82 -21.26
C PRO A 115 -17.31 17.43 -21.17
N LEU A 116 -16.65 17.14 -20.05
CA LEU A 116 -16.07 15.83 -19.82
C LEU A 116 -17.19 14.77 -19.71
N PRO A 117 -17.25 13.78 -20.61
CA PRO A 117 -18.38 12.85 -20.69
C PRO A 117 -18.46 11.94 -19.46
N GLY A 118 -19.68 11.52 -19.12
CA GLY A 118 -19.98 10.63 -17.99
C GLY A 118 -19.93 11.28 -16.61
N ARG A 119 -19.72 12.60 -16.55
CA ARG A 119 -19.52 13.36 -15.30
C ARG A 119 -20.33 14.65 -15.32
N LEU A 120 -20.69 15.14 -14.14
CA LEU A 120 -21.20 16.50 -13.97
C LEU A 120 -20.00 17.46 -13.93
N ASN A 121 -19.98 18.46 -14.80
CA ASN A 121 -18.89 19.44 -14.87
C ASN A 121 -19.31 20.71 -14.14
N VAL A 122 -18.59 21.07 -13.07
CA VAL A 122 -18.84 22.29 -12.30
C VAL A 122 -17.72 23.29 -12.57
N VAL A 123 -18.07 24.42 -13.19
CA VAL A 123 -17.11 25.46 -13.58
C VAL A 123 -17.21 26.63 -12.62
N LEU A 124 -16.09 26.94 -11.95
CA LEU A 124 -15.98 28.07 -11.04
C LEU A 124 -15.65 29.34 -11.82
N THR A 125 -16.60 30.28 -11.85
CA THR A 125 -16.44 31.60 -12.50
C THR A 125 -17.32 32.65 -11.84
N ARG A 126 -16.81 33.88 -11.77
CA ARG A 126 -17.56 35.08 -11.35
C ARG A 126 -18.10 35.87 -12.54
N SER A 127 -17.54 35.67 -13.72
CA SER A 127 -18.03 36.23 -14.98
C SER A 127 -19.14 35.31 -15.53
N GLY A 128 -20.35 35.85 -15.66
CA GLY A 128 -21.52 35.14 -16.20
C GLY A 128 -21.44 34.93 -17.71
N SER A 129 -20.46 34.17 -18.19
CA SER A 129 -20.37 33.81 -19.61
C SER A 129 -21.50 32.86 -19.99
N PHE A 130 -22.42 33.35 -20.84
CA PHE A 130 -23.58 32.62 -21.33
C PHE A 130 -23.24 31.30 -22.04
N ASP A 131 -22.08 31.21 -22.71
CA ASP A 131 -21.67 30.03 -23.49
C ASP A 131 -21.39 28.78 -22.64
N ILE A 132 -21.11 28.93 -21.34
CA ILE A 132 -20.86 27.79 -20.43
C ILE A 132 -22.17 27.25 -19.86
N ALA A 133 -23.17 28.11 -19.69
CA ALA A 133 -24.41 27.80 -18.99
C ALA A 133 -25.40 26.94 -19.82
N THR A 134 -25.20 26.86 -21.13
CA THR A 134 -26.11 26.17 -22.06
C THR A 134 -25.74 24.72 -22.33
N ALA A 135 -24.57 24.27 -21.88
CA ALA A 135 -24.10 22.91 -22.10
C ALA A 135 -24.77 21.91 -21.13
N GLU A 136 -25.25 20.80 -21.65
CA GLU A 136 -25.84 19.73 -20.85
C GLU A 136 -24.78 19.13 -19.90
N ASN A 137 -25.16 18.82 -18.66
CA ASN A 137 -24.26 18.33 -17.60
C ASN A 137 -23.14 19.33 -17.21
N VAL A 138 -23.37 20.64 -17.39
CA VAL A 138 -22.51 21.71 -16.90
C VAL A 138 -23.25 22.60 -15.91
N VAL A 139 -22.59 22.97 -14.81
CA VAL A 139 -23.11 23.92 -13.83
C VAL A 139 -22.05 24.97 -13.51
N ILE A 140 -22.50 26.20 -13.27
CA ILE A 140 -21.64 27.32 -12.91
C ILE A 140 -21.82 27.64 -11.43
N CYS A 141 -20.70 27.83 -10.72
CA CYS A 141 -20.70 28.30 -9.33
C CYS A 141 -19.68 29.45 -9.15
N GLY A 142 -19.94 30.34 -8.20
CA GLY A 142 -19.06 31.49 -7.92
C GLY A 142 -17.83 31.15 -7.09
N SER A 143 -17.85 30.04 -6.37
CA SER A 143 -16.79 29.58 -5.46
C SER A 143 -16.83 28.07 -5.22
N MET A 144 -15.74 27.53 -4.67
CA MET A 144 -15.69 26.11 -4.26
C MET A 144 -16.73 25.80 -3.17
N ALA A 145 -16.89 26.69 -2.18
CA ALA A 145 -17.91 26.52 -1.13
C ALA A 145 -19.32 26.40 -1.72
N SER A 146 -19.70 27.32 -2.62
CA SER A 146 -21.01 27.26 -3.29
C SER A 146 -21.20 26.00 -4.14
N ALA A 147 -20.12 25.48 -4.74
CA ALA A 147 -20.19 24.24 -5.51
C ALA A 147 -20.41 23.03 -4.59
N LEU A 148 -19.71 22.96 -3.45
CA LEU A 148 -19.88 21.87 -2.49
C LEU A 148 -21.27 21.90 -1.83
N GLU A 149 -21.79 23.08 -1.52
CA GLU A 149 -23.16 23.26 -1.02
C GLU A 149 -24.20 22.82 -2.04
N LEU A 150 -24.05 23.21 -3.31
CA LEU A 150 -24.93 22.78 -4.38
C LEU A 150 -24.91 21.25 -4.53
N LEU A 151 -23.72 20.65 -4.51
CA LEU A 151 -23.55 19.20 -4.65
C LEU A 151 -24.02 18.42 -3.42
N ALA A 152 -24.16 19.08 -2.26
CA ALA A 152 -24.76 18.52 -1.05
C ALA A 152 -26.29 18.62 -1.04
N ALA A 153 -26.88 19.46 -1.90
CA ALA A 153 -28.32 19.67 -1.99
C ALA A 153 -28.99 18.76 -3.05
N SER A 154 -30.32 18.62 -2.94
CA SER A 154 -31.13 17.94 -3.96
C SER A 154 -31.12 18.74 -5.28
N PRO A 155 -31.04 18.10 -6.46
CA PRO A 155 -31.05 16.64 -6.71
C PRO A 155 -29.65 15.99 -6.72
N TYR A 156 -28.58 16.74 -6.52
CA TYR A 156 -27.20 16.26 -6.67
C TYR A 156 -26.74 15.33 -5.54
N CYS A 157 -27.26 15.49 -4.32
CA CYS A 157 -26.95 14.57 -3.22
C CYS A 157 -27.40 13.12 -3.50
N LEU A 158 -28.42 12.93 -4.34
CA LEU A 158 -28.94 11.61 -4.71
C LEU A 158 -28.26 11.05 -5.98
N SER A 159 -27.90 11.92 -6.92
CA SER A 159 -27.42 11.52 -8.26
C SER A 159 -25.89 11.54 -8.41
N ILE A 160 -25.18 12.31 -7.57
CA ILE A 160 -23.72 12.36 -7.57
C ILE A 160 -23.18 11.36 -6.54
N ASP A 161 -22.16 10.60 -6.90
CA ASP A 161 -21.42 9.68 -6.01
C ASP A 161 -20.25 10.41 -5.34
N LYS A 162 -19.24 10.83 -6.11
CA LYS A 162 -18.04 11.52 -5.60
C LYS A 162 -17.80 12.87 -6.27
N VAL A 163 -17.06 13.74 -5.58
CA VAL A 163 -16.65 15.07 -6.06
C VAL A 163 -15.14 15.11 -6.21
N PHE A 164 -14.66 15.51 -7.38
CA PHE A 164 -13.24 15.65 -7.69
C PHE A 164 -12.90 17.10 -8.03
N ILE A 165 -11.90 17.66 -7.36
CA ILE A 165 -11.28 18.94 -7.71
C ILE A 165 -10.13 18.65 -8.67
N ILE A 166 -10.19 19.23 -9.87
CA ILE A 166 -9.27 18.86 -10.97
C ILE A 166 -8.39 20.01 -11.48
N GLY A 167 -8.45 21.19 -10.84
CA GLY A 167 -7.70 22.38 -11.27
C GLY A 167 -8.53 23.67 -11.25
N GLY A 168 -7.95 24.85 -11.48
CA GLY A 168 -6.54 25.14 -11.75
C GLY A 168 -5.75 25.52 -10.49
N GLY A 169 -4.54 26.04 -10.67
CA GLY A 169 -3.58 26.24 -9.58
C GLY A 169 -4.11 27.03 -8.36
N GLN A 170 -4.97 28.03 -8.55
CA GLN A 170 -5.60 28.73 -7.42
C GLN A 170 -6.51 27.81 -6.61
N ILE A 171 -7.40 27.06 -7.27
CA ILE A 171 -8.36 26.17 -6.61
C ILE A 171 -7.62 25.02 -5.94
N LEU A 172 -6.59 24.47 -6.58
CA LEU A 172 -5.77 23.41 -5.98
C LEU A 172 -5.00 23.91 -4.75
N ARG A 173 -4.51 25.15 -4.72
CA ARG A 173 -3.91 25.76 -3.51
C ARG A 173 -4.89 25.84 -2.35
N GLU A 174 -6.17 26.14 -2.63
CA GLU A 174 -7.23 26.19 -1.62
C GLU A 174 -7.72 24.79 -1.20
N ALA A 175 -7.65 23.80 -2.10
CA ALA A 175 -8.26 22.49 -1.91
C ALA A 175 -7.31 21.40 -1.37
N LEU A 176 -6.04 21.37 -1.80
CA LEU A 176 -5.16 20.20 -1.63
C LEU A 176 -5.04 19.72 -0.17
N ASN A 177 -4.73 20.63 0.74
CA ASN A 177 -4.52 20.31 2.15
C ASN A 177 -5.72 20.67 3.05
N ALA A 178 -6.81 21.20 2.48
CA ALA A 178 -7.95 21.68 3.25
C ALA A 178 -8.75 20.53 3.90
N PRO A 179 -9.40 20.76 5.05
CA PRO A 179 -10.06 19.68 5.83
C PRO A 179 -11.08 18.85 5.05
N GLY A 180 -11.75 19.44 4.05
CA GLY A 180 -12.72 18.74 3.20
C GLY A 180 -12.13 17.79 2.13
N CYS A 181 -10.80 17.74 1.98
CA CYS A 181 -10.11 16.85 1.05
C CYS A 181 -9.84 15.48 1.68
N ASP A 182 -10.53 14.43 1.23
CA ASP A 182 -10.37 13.07 1.76
C ASP A 182 -9.19 12.30 1.14
N ALA A 183 -8.89 12.57 -0.13
CA ALA A 183 -7.80 11.92 -0.86
C ALA A 183 -7.22 12.81 -1.96
N ILE A 184 -5.95 12.55 -2.27
CA ILE A 184 -5.21 13.18 -3.37
C ILE A 184 -4.72 12.07 -4.29
N HIS A 185 -5.22 12.05 -5.51
CA HIS A 185 -4.72 11.20 -6.59
C HIS A 185 -3.74 12.01 -7.43
N ILE A 186 -2.46 11.71 -7.31
CA ILE A 186 -1.39 12.43 -7.96
C ILE A 186 -0.63 11.54 -8.94
N THR A 187 -0.47 12.04 -10.16
CA THR A 187 0.55 11.53 -11.09
C THR A 187 1.84 12.28 -10.79
N GLU A 188 2.79 11.59 -10.17
CA GLU A 188 4.10 12.12 -9.78
C GLU A 188 5.04 12.03 -10.98
N ILE A 189 5.41 13.18 -11.54
CA ILE A 189 6.34 13.27 -12.66
C ILE A 189 7.74 13.43 -12.10
N GLU A 190 8.56 12.41 -12.32
CA GLU A 190 9.91 12.30 -11.75
C GLU A 190 10.98 12.94 -12.64
N THR A 191 10.60 13.38 -13.84
CA THR A 191 11.47 14.08 -14.78
C THR A 191 11.38 15.60 -14.56
N ASP A 192 12.51 16.28 -14.62
CA ASP A 192 12.55 17.73 -14.45
C ASP A 192 11.95 18.43 -15.67
N ILE A 193 10.84 19.15 -15.45
CA ILE A 193 10.10 19.88 -16.48
C ILE A 193 9.82 21.29 -15.96
N GLU A 194 10.15 22.29 -16.77
CA GLU A 194 9.93 23.70 -16.43
C GLU A 194 8.44 24.02 -16.31
N CYS A 195 8.06 24.68 -15.21
CA CYS A 195 6.68 25.07 -14.90
C CYS A 195 6.63 26.54 -14.44
N ASP A 196 5.50 27.21 -14.67
CA ASP A 196 5.20 28.57 -14.16
C ASP A 196 4.06 28.57 -13.13
N THR A 197 3.33 27.46 -13.04
CA THR A 197 2.16 27.30 -12.19
C THR A 197 2.40 26.16 -11.20
N PHE A 198 2.31 26.48 -9.92
CA PHE A 198 2.65 25.57 -8.82
C PHE A 198 1.51 25.43 -7.81
N ILE A 199 1.46 24.27 -7.16
CA ILE A 199 0.55 23.94 -6.04
C ILE A 199 1.38 23.70 -4.76
N PRO A 200 0.79 23.70 -3.55
CA PRO A 200 1.55 23.48 -2.34
C PRO A 200 1.97 22.01 -2.24
N ALA A 201 2.99 21.72 -1.43
CA ALA A 201 3.35 20.34 -1.10
C ALA A 201 2.20 19.64 -0.35
N ILE A 202 2.10 18.32 -0.51
CA ILE A 202 1.15 17.49 0.23
C ILE A 202 1.59 17.44 1.70
N ASP A 203 0.67 17.74 2.62
CA ASP A 203 0.97 17.72 4.05
C ASP A 203 1.04 16.28 4.59
N SER A 204 2.26 15.76 4.77
CA SER A 204 2.51 14.41 5.27
C SER A 204 2.08 14.19 6.73
N SER A 205 1.74 15.24 7.48
CA SER A 205 1.20 15.10 8.84
C SER A 205 -0.26 14.67 8.86
N VAL A 206 -0.98 14.88 7.74
CA VAL A 206 -2.41 14.57 7.61
C VAL A 206 -2.70 13.59 6.49
N PHE A 207 -1.78 13.43 5.53
CA PHE A 207 -1.93 12.49 4.42
C PHE A 207 -0.91 11.36 4.48
N GLN A 208 -1.38 10.14 4.25
CA GLN A 208 -0.53 8.95 4.11
C GLN A 208 -0.75 8.29 2.75
N PRO A 209 0.29 7.71 2.12
CA PRO A 209 0.11 6.98 0.88
C PRO A 209 -0.71 5.70 1.09
N TRP A 210 -1.79 5.55 0.31
CA TRP A 210 -2.60 4.33 0.24
C TRP A 210 -2.09 3.35 -0.81
N TYR A 211 -1.67 3.89 -1.96
CA TYR A 211 -1.21 3.12 -3.10
C TYR A 211 -0.20 3.94 -3.90
N SER A 212 0.84 3.28 -4.40
CA SER A 212 1.74 3.85 -5.40
C SER A 212 2.05 2.80 -6.47
N SER A 213 1.85 3.15 -7.73
CA SER A 213 2.18 2.27 -8.85
C SER A 213 3.69 2.18 -9.06
N PHE A 214 4.16 1.07 -9.64
CA PHE A 214 5.52 1.02 -10.17
C PHE A 214 5.76 2.13 -11.20
N PRO A 215 6.94 2.78 -11.20
CA PRO A 215 7.27 3.82 -12.16
C PRO A 215 7.19 3.31 -13.60
N LYS A 216 6.70 4.18 -14.50
CA LYS A 216 6.60 3.93 -15.93
C LYS A 216 7.32 5.03 -16.69
N VAL A 217 7.86 4.69 -17.85
CA VAL A 217 8.42 5.66 -18.78
C VAL A 217 7.52 5.73 -20.01
N GLU A 218 6.98 6.91 -20.28
CA GLU A 218 6.19 7.20 -21.48
C GLU A 218 6.69 8.51 -22.07
N ASN A 219 6.98 8.55 -23.37
CA ASN A 219 7.54 9.74 -24.04
C ASN A 219 8.78 10.33 -23.34
N SER A 220 9.68 9.46 -22.87
CA SER A 220 10.88 9.81 -22.08
C SER A 220 10.61 10.48 -20.73
N ILE A 221 9.36 10.46 -20.26
CA ILE A 221 8.96 11.00 -18.96
C ILE A 221 8.67 9.84 -18.02
N ARG A 222 9.49 9.75 -16.97
CA ARG A 222 9.28 8.81 -15.87
C ARG A 222 8.20 9.36 -14.93
N HIS A 223 7.16 8.58 -14.67
CA HIS A 223 6.07 8.95 -13.78
C HIS A 223 5.48 7.75 -13.03
N SER A 224 4.82 8.03 -11.92
CA SER A 224 4.08 7.05 -11.12
C SER A 224 2.74 7.62 -10.66
N PHE A 225 1.76 6.75 -10.39
CA PHE A 225 0.45 7.12 -9.86
C PHE A 225 0.43 6.83 -8.37
N THR A 226 0.25 7.85 -7.55
CA THR A 226 0.17 7.72 -6.10
C THR A 226 -1.17 8.26 -5.61
N THR A 227 -1.80 7.54 -4.67
CA THR A 227 -2.95 8.05 -3.95
C THR A 227 -2.59 8.24 -2.48
N TYR A 228 -2.81 9.44 -1.98
CA TYR A 228 -2.72 9.78 -0.58
C TYR A 228 -4.12 9.86 0.01
N VAL A 229 -4.30 9.34 1.22
CA VAL A 229 -5.56 9.43 1.98
C VAL A 229 -5.35 10.26 3.23
N ARG A 230 -6.37 11.06 3.58
CA ARG A 230 -6.36 11.82 4.82
C ARG A 230 -6.55 10.87 5.99
N VAL A 231 -5.58 10.85 6.88
CA VAL A 231 -5.64 10.19 8.19
C VAL A 231 -5.88 11.26 9.26
N SER A 232 -6.94 11.12 10.05
CA SER A 232 -7.21 12.07 11.13
C SER A 232 -6.19 11.88 12.24
N SER A 233 -5.25 12.81 12.39
CA SER A 233 -4.47 12.92 13.62
C SER A 233 -5.35 13.59 14.67
N SER A 234 -5.82 12.84 15.66
CA SER A 234 -6.62 13.38 16.79
C SER A 234 -5.89 14.46 17.60
N ALA A 235 -4.61 14.69 17.33
CA ALA A 235 -3.80 15.75 17.95
C ALA A 235 -4.08 17.16 17.40
N VAL A 236 -4.53 17.33 16.15
CA VAL A 236 -4.61 18.68 15.53
C VAL A 236 -5.99 19.33 15.69
N GLU A 237 -7.06 18.55 15.83
CA GLU A 237 -8.40 19.12 16.06
C GLU A 237 -8.67 19.50 17.53
N SER A 238 -7.95 18.93 18.49
CA SER A 238 -8.11 19.27 19.92
C SER A 238 -7.39 20.55 20.34
N LEU A 239 -6.37 20.99 19.61
CA LEU A 239 -5.62 22.22 19.90
C LEU A 239 -6.38 23.51 19.52
N CYS A 240 -7.42 23.41 18.69
CA CYS A 240 -8.27 24.54 18.34
C CYS A 240 -9.39 24.81 19.36
N GLN A 241 -9.50 24.00 20.43
CA GLN A 241 -10.59 24.11 21.41
C GLN A 241 -10.15 24.37 22.86
N ASN A 242 -8.88 24.20 23.24
CA ASN A 242 -8.50 24.42 24.65
C ASN A 242 -7.12 25.09 24.77
N ASN A 243 -7.14 26.40 25.03
CA ASN A 243 -6.03 27.09 25.69
C ASN A 243 -6.14 26.80 27.20
N ASP A 244 -5.28 25.93 27.74
CA ASP A 244 -4.78 26.00 29.12
C ASP A 244 -3.57 25.06 29.36
N LEU A 245 -2.74 25.42 30.34
CA LEU A 245 -1.33 25.07 30.54
C LEU A 245 -1.01 23.67 31.16
N ILE A 246 0.09 23.06 30.66
CA ILE A 246 1.15 22.22 31.29
C ILE A 246 0.81 20.88 32.00
N SER A 247 1.35 19.73 31.52
CA SER A 247 2.48 18.95 32.11
C SER A 247 2.67 17.56 31.45
N SER A 248 3.75 16.88 31.81
CA SER A 248 4.57 15.90 31.08
C SER A 248 4.07 14.45 30.93
N SER A 249 4.60 13.82 29.85
CA SER A 249 4.95 12.39 29.67
C SER A 249 3.85 11.31 29.69
N LYS A 250 3.54 10.79 28.49
CA LYS A 250 3.48 9.35 28.15
C LYS A 250 3.21 9.19 26.65
N SER A 251 3.94 8.26 26.03
CA SER A 251 3.80 7.87 24.63
C SER A 251 2.54 7.02 24.43
N ASP A 252 1.38 7.68 24.36
CA ASP A 252 0.14 7.00 24.04
C ASP A 252 -0.04 6.92 22.53
N SER A 253 -0.08 5.68 22.03
CA SER A 253 -0.41 5.35 20.65
C SER A 253 -1.72 6.01 20.25
N VAL A 254 -1.63 6.98 19.34
CA VAL A 254 -2.74 7.72 18.76
C VAL A 254 -3.68 6.72 18.06
N LYS A 255 -4.84 6.44 18.66
CA LYS A 255 -5.90 5.66 18.01
C LYS A 255 -6.58 6.53 16.97
N CYS A 256 -6.39 6.18 15.70
CA CYS A 256 -7.16 6.76 14.59
C CYS A 256 -8.56 6.13 14.63
N GLU A 257 -9.62 6.94 14.68
CA GLU A 257 -10.96 6.43 14.38
C GLU A 257 -10.92 5.87 12.96
N VAL A 258 -11.33 4.61 12.81
CA VAL A 258 -11.25 3.90 11.52
C VAL A 258 -12.21 4.58 10.55
N LYS A 259 -11.72 5.58 9.81
CA LYS A 259 -12.39 6.05 8.61
C LYS A 259 -12.49 4.84 7.70
N ASN A 260 -13.72 4.38 7.46
CA ASN A 260 -13.97 3.45 6.38
C ASN A 260 -13.51 4.14 5.10
N PHE A 261 -12.44 3.64 4.45
CA PHE A 261 -11.89 4.22 3.22
C PHE A 261 -12.81 4.03 2.00
N SER A 262 -14.11 3.84 2.22
CA SER A 262 -15.17 3.67 1.23
C SER A 262 -15.35 4.89 0.33
N PHE A 263 -14.83 6.05 0.73
CA PHE A 263 -14.77 7.24 -0.13
C PHE A 263 -13.83 7.04 -1.32
N LEU A 264 -12.82 6.16 -1.24
CA LEU A 264 -11.94 5.88 -2.36
C LEU A 264 -12.71 5.25 -3.53
N PRO A 265 -12.34 5.55 -4.79
CA PRO A 265 -12.79 4.76 -5.92
C PRO A 265 -12.42 3.28 -5.71
N LYS A 266 -13.35 2.36 -5.99
CA LYS A 266 -13.15 0.91 -5.79
C LYS A 266 -11.83 0.41 -6.40
N MET A 267 -11.51 0.87 -7.61
CA MET A 267 -10.27 0.52 -8.32
C MET A 267 -8.97 0.99 -7.65
N ILE A 268 -9.03 1.96 -6.73
CA ILE A 268 -7.89 2.44 -5.95
C ILE A 268 -7.85 1.71 -4.61
N PHE A 269 -9.01 1.54 -3.97
CA PHE A 269 -9.14 0.77 -2.74
C PHE A 269 -8.54 -0.64 -2.90
N GLU A 270 -8.94 -1.35 -3.96
CA GLU A 270 -8.49 -2.73 -4.24
C GLU A 270 -7.01 -2.84 -4.63
N LYS A 271 -6.32 -1.72 -4.92
CA LYS A 271 -4.89 -1.71 -5.27
C LYS A 271 -3.96 -1.65 -4.07
N HIS A 272 -4.48 -1.59 -2.84
CA HIS A 272 -3.64 -1.63 -1.65
C HIS A 272 -2.81 -2.93 -1.61
N GLU A 273 -1.49 -2.82 -1.46
CA GLU A 273 -0.57 -3.96 -1.64
C GLU A 273 -0.77 -5.07 -0.59
N GLU A 274 -1.30 -4.75 0.59
CA GLU A 274 -1.69 -5.76 1.59
C GLU A 274 -2.72 -6.78 1.06
N HIS A 275 -3.55 -6.40 0.08
CA HIS A 275 -4.48 -7.35 -0.55
C HIS A 275 -3.76 -8.51 -1.24
N ILE A 276 -2.49 -8.36 -1.63
CA ILE A 276 -1.68 -9.44 -2.19
C ILE A 276 -1.52 -10.57 -1.16
N TYR A 277 -1.12 -10.23 0.07
CA TYR A 277 -1.01 -11.18 1.18
C TYR A 277 -2.38 -11.78 1.56
N LEU A 278 -3.42 -10.94 1.68
CA LEU A 278 -4.76 -11.41 2.05
C LEU A 278 -5.35 -12.34 0.99
N SER A 279 -5.04 -12.12 -0.29
CA SER A 279 -5.48 -13.00 -1.38
C SER A 279 -4.77 -14.35 -1.31
N LEU A 280 -3.46 -14.37 -1.03
CA LEU A 280 -2.74 -15.63 -0.76
C LEU A 280 -3.36 -16.41 0.40
N VAL A 281 -3.72 -15.74 1.50
CA VAL A 281 -4.42 -16.39 2.63
C VAL A 281 -5.75 -16.99 2.15
N ARG A 282 -6.59 -16.23 1.44
CA ARG A 282 -7.88 -16.74 0.93
C ARG A 282 -7.69 -17.96 0.02
N GLU A 283 -6.74 -17.89 -0.90
CA GLU A 283 -6.45 -18.97 -1.85
C GLU A 283 -5.98 -20.26 -1.15
N ILE A 284 -5.14 -20.17 -0.11
CA ILE A 284 -4.71 -21.34 0.64
C ILE A 284 -5.88 -21.91 1.45
N LEU A 285 -6.73 -21.07 2.03
CA LEU A 285 -7.91 -21.52 2.79
C LEU A 285 -8.98 -22.15 1.90
N SER A 286 -9.17 -21.67 0.67
CA SER A 286 -10.17 -22.21 -0.27
C SER A 286 -9.68 -23.46 -1.01
N ASP A 287 -8.47 -23.41 -1.56
CA ASP A 287 -7.98 -24.37 -2.57
C ASP A 287 -6.65 -25.03 -2.15
N GLY A 288 -6.18 -24.78 -0.92
CA GLY A 288 -4.94 -25.36 -0.41
C GLY A 288 -5.04 -26.87 -0.24
N THR A 289 -3.97 -27.57 -0.62
CA THR A 289 -3.88 -29.02 -0.42
C THR A 289 -3.59 -29.32 1.04
N SER A 290 -4.42 -30.15 1.66
CA SER A 290 -4.19 -30.66 3.01
C SER A 290 -2.97 -31.57 3.03
N LYS A 291 -2.03 -31.30 3.93
CA LYS A 291 -0.84 -32.12 4.16
C LYS A 291 -0.64 -32.34 5.66
N ASP A 292 -0.03 -33.47 5.99
CA ASP A 292 0.60 -33.63 7.30
C ASP A 292 1.94 -32.89 7.31
N ASP A 293 2.45 -32.56 8.50
CA ASP A 293 3.72 -31.84 8.69
C ASP A 293 4.57 -32.48 9.78
N ARG A 294 5.82 -31.99 9.92
CA ARG A 294 6.76 -32.47 10.94
C ARG A 294 6.34 -32.16 12.38
N THR A 295 5.41 -31.20 12.58
CA THR A 295 4.99 -30.74 13.92
C THR A 295 3.76 -31.50 14.41
N GLY A 296 3.15 -32.33 13.56
CA GLY A 296 1.91 -33.06 13.85
C GLY A 296 0.64 -32.19 13.81
N THR A 297 0.75 -30.92 13.40
CA THR A 297 -0.40 -29.99 13.36
C THR A 297 -1.22 -30.17 12.08
N GLY A 298 -0.53 -30.45 10.97
CA GLY A 298 -1.09 -30.46 9.64
C GLY A 298 -1.31 -29.06 9.08
N THR A 299 -1.29 -28.96 7.75
CA THR A 299 -1.37 -27.68 7.03
C THR A 299 -2.33 -27.74 5.84
N LEU A 300 -2.77 -26.56 5.40
CA LEU A 300 -3.25 -26.31 4.04
C LEU A 300 -2.14 -25.59 3.29
N SER A 301 -1.79 -26.03 2.09
CA SER A 301 -0.60 -25.50 1.39
C SER A 301 -0.82 -25.28 -0.12
N LYS A 302 -0.04 -24.34 -0.67
CA LYS A 302 0.17 -24.16 -2.11
C LYS A 302 1.67 -24.13 -2.38
N PHE A 303 2.07 -24.63 -3.55
CA PHE A 303 3.47 -24.67 -3.96
C PHE A 303 3.74 -23.66 -5.08
N GLY A 304 4.71 -22.78 -4.88
CA GLY A 304 5.07 -21.74 -5.84
C GLY A 304 4.11 -20.56 -5.79
N CYS A 305 4.38 -19.60 -4.92
CA CYS A 305 3.64 -18.34 -4.83
C CYS A 305 4.60 -17.15 -4.93
N GLN A 306 4.09 -15.98 -5.32
CA GLN A 306 4.90 -14.77 -5.40
C GLN A 306 4.10 -13.55 -4.95
N MET A 307 4.75 -12.66 -4.20
CA MET A 307 4.22 -11.35 -3.83
C MET A 307 5.25 -10.28 -4.18
N ARG A 308 4.81 -9.07 -4.50
CA ARG A 308 5.69 -7.93 -4.80
C ARG A 308 5.17 -6.68 -4.09
N PHE A 309 6.07 -5.96 -3.43
CA PHE A 309 5.79 -4.77 -2.65
C PHE A 309 6.67 -3.61 -3.10
N ASN A 310 6.10 -2.41 -3.21
CA ASN A 310 6.80 -1.19 -3.60
C ASN A 310 7.35 -0.48 -2.35
N LEU A 311 8.66 -0.25 -2.29
CA LEU A 311 9.33 0.35 -1.12
C LEU A 311 9.57 1.86 -1.25
N ARG A 312 9.18 2.49 -2.37
CA ARG A 312 9.53 3.89 -2.67
C ARG A 312 8.81 4.92 -1.80
N ARG A 313 7.58 4.61 -1.35
CA ARG A 313 6.70 5.54 -0.63
C ARG A 313 6.23 5.03 0.72
N THR A 314 6.12 3.71 0.88
CA THR A 314 5.64 3.06 2.10
C THR A 314 6.52 1.86 2.44
N PHE A 315 6.34 1.34 3.64
CA PHE A 315 7.03 0.16 4.14
C PHE A 315 6.01 -0.97 4.38
N PRO A 316 6.17 -2.16 3.75
CA PRO A 316 5.14 -3.20 3.74
C PRO A 316 5.05 -3.95 5.08
N LEU A 317 4.57 -3.25 6.11
CA LEU A 317 4.25 -3.81 7.41
C LEU A 317 2.74 -3.94 7.54
N LEU A 318 2.27 -5.19 7.59
CA LEU A 318 0.84 -5.50 7.58
C LEU A 318 0.06 -4.72 8.65
N THR A 319 -1.14 -4.28 8.28
CA THR A 319 -2.03 -3.48 9.11
C THR A 319 -3.26 -4.25 9.55
N THR A 320 -3.67 -5.31 8.84
CA THR A 320 -4.80 -6.17 9.24
C THR A 320 -4.55 -6.96 10.52
N LYS A 321 -3.30 -7.02 10.99
CA LYS A 321 -2.90 -7.41 12.35
C LYS A 321 -1.62 -6.70 12.75
N LYS A 322 -1.43 -6.46 14.05
CA LYS A 322 -0.17 -5.91 14.58
C LYS A 322 0.97 -6.90 14.40
N VAL A 323 2.02 -6.49 13.69
CA VAL A 323 3.29 -7.22 13.51
C VAL A 323 4.29 -6.78 14.57
N PHE A 324 5.10 -7.72 15.06
CA PHE A 324 6.10 -7.45 16.11
C PHE A 324 7.36 -6.76 15.54
N TRP A 325 7.23 -5.47 15.20
CA TRP A 325 8.28 -4.66 14.55
C TRP A 325 9.65 -4.72 15.26
N ARG A 326 9.68 -4.54 16.59
CA ARG A 326 10.94 -4.60 17.34
C ARG A 326 11.64 -5.95 17.19
N GLY A 327 10.87 -7.05 17.15
CA GLY A 327 11.42 -8.37 16.85
C GLY A 327 12.04 -8.44 15.45
N VAL A 328 11.38 -7.88 14.43
CA VAL A 328 11.88 -7.83 13.05
C VAL A 328 13.23 -7.13 12.98
N VAL A 329 13.33 -5.95 13.58
CA VAL A 329 14.55 -5.14 13.57
C VAL A 329 15.69 -5.86 14.30
N GLU A 330 15.45 -6.31 15.53
CA GLU A 330 16.50 -6.92 16.35
C GLU A 330 16.98 -8.27 15.79
N GLU A 331 16.08 -9.08 15.22
CA GLU A 331 16.48 -10.31 14.52
C GLU A 331 17.32 -10.02 13.28
N LEU A 332 16.93 -9.03 12.47
CA LEU A 332 17.69 -8.68 11.29
C LEU A 332 19.10 -8.17 11.65
N LEU A 333 19.21 -7.33 12.69
CA LEU A 333 20.52 -6.88 13.18
C LEU A 333 21.35 -8.04 13.73
N TRP A 334 20.72 -9.03 14.37
CA TRP A 334 21.39 -10.26 14.83
C TRP A 334 21.86 -11.14 13.66
N PHE A 335 21.11 -11.23 12.57
CA PHE A 335 21.58 -11.87 11.34
C PHE A 335 22.74 -11.10 10.70
N ILE A 336 22.64 -9.78 10.61
CA ILE A 336 23.70 -8.93 10.05
C ILE A 336 24.98 -9.12 10.85
N SER A 337 24.94 -9.15 12.19
CA SER A 337 26.15 -9.33 13.01
C SER A 337 26.80 -10.71 12.90
N GLY A 338 26.18 -11.67 12.21
CA GLY A 338 26.69 -13.04 12.09
C GLY A 338 26.46 -13.90 13.34
N SER A 339 25.72 -13.38 14.33
CA SER A 339 25.49 -14.07 15.60
C SER A 339 24.59 -15.31 15.44
N THR A 340 24.90 -16.35 16.20
CA THR A 340 24.13 -17.61 16.27
C THR A 340 23.61 -17.92 17.67
N ASN A 341 23.89 -17.03 18.63
CA ASN A 341 23.47 -17.14 20.01
C ASN A 341 22.09 -16.50 20.22
N ALA A 342 21.07 -17.33 20.49
CA ALA A 342 19.71 -16.86 20.75
C ALA A 342 19.60 -16.01 22.04
N LYS A 343 20.52 -16.16 23.00
CA LYS A 343 20.52 -15.40 24.26
C LYS A 343 20.69 -13.89 24.02
N VAL A 344 21.39 -13.49 22.96
CA VAL A 344 21.52 -12.07 22.56
C VAL A 344 20.14 -11.45 22.27
N LEU A 345 19.21 -12.21 21.69
CA LEU A 345 17.84 -11.77 21.45
C LEU A 345 17.03 -11.80 22.76
N GLN A 346 17.19 -12.85 23.58
CA GLN A 346 16.51 -12.99 24.87
C GLN A 346 16.85 -11.85 25.84
N GLU A 347 18.11 -11.43 25.91
CA GLU A 347 18.58 -10.29 26.72
C GLU A 347 17.88 -8.97 26.32
N LYS A 348 17.45 -8.87 25.06
CA LYS A 348 16.66 -7.74 24.53
C LYS A 348 15.15 -7.94 24.69
N GLY A 349 14.70 -9.05 25.26
CA GLY A 349 13.29 -9.43 25.41
C GLY A 349 12.64 -9.93 24.11
N ILE A 350 13.44 -10.49 23.20
CA ILE A 350 12.99 -11.04 21.92
C ILE A 350 13.07 -12.57 21.99
N HIS A 351 11.91 -13.23 22.01
CA HIS A 351 11.77 -14.67 22.33
C HIS A 351 11.37 -15.54 21.13
N ILE A 352 11.57 -15.06 19.90
CA ILE A 352 11.08 -15.73 18.69
C ILE A 352 11.84 -17.03 18.36
N TRP A 353 13.06 -17.21 18.90
CA TRP A 353 13.90 -18.40 18.70
C TRP A 353 13.89 -19.37 19.89
N ASP A 354 13.25 -19.02 21.01
CA ASP A 354 13.33 -19.78 22.27
C ASP A 354 12.92 -21.25 22.11
N GLY A 355 11.84 -21.51 21.35
CA GLY A 355 11.38 -22.88 21.08
C GLY A 355 12.45 -23.72 20.39
N ASN A 356 13.09 -23.17 19.36
CA ASN A 356 14.11 -23.86 18.56
C ASN A 356 15.51 -23.87 19.21
N ALA A 357 15.72 -23.04 20.24
CA ALA A 357 16.98 -22.93 20.97
C ALA A 357 16.98 -23.73 22.28
N SER A 358 15.82 -24.23 22.71
CA SER A 358 15.67 -24.98 23.96
C SER A 358 16.46 -26.28 23.95
N ARG A 359 16.91 -26.71 25.14
CA ARG A 359 17.63 -27.99 25.31
C ARG A 359 16.86 -29.17 24.72
N ASP A 360 15.57 -29.28 25.06
CA ASP A 360 14.70 -30.36 24.60
C ASP A 360 14.60 -30.41 23.07
N TYR A 361 14.47 -29.25 22.41
CA TYR A 361 14.41 -29.19 20.95
C TYR A 361 15.74 -29.58 20.31
N LEU A 362 16.86 -29.03 20.80
CA LEU A 362 18.20 -29.34 20.28
C LEU A 362 18.49 -30.84 20.40
N ASP A 363 18.14 -31.47 21.52
CA ASP A 363 18.26 -32.92 21.70
C ASP A 363 17.38 -33.69 20.71
N SER A 364 16.14 -33.24 20.49
CA SER A 364 15.20 -33.89 19.58
C SER A 364 15.68 -33.90 18.11
N VAL A 365 16.52 -32.93 17.72
CA VAL A 365 17.11 -32.84 16.38
C VAL A 365 18.55 -33.37 16.32
N GLY A 366 19.05 -33.97 17.40
CA GLY A 366 20.35 -34.63 17.46
C GLY A 366 21.54 -33.70 17.72
N LEU A 367 21.31 -32.48 18.18
CA LEU A 367 22.33 -31.48 18.52
C LEU A 367 22.65 -31.49 20.02
N THR A 368 22.97 -32.68 20.54
CA THR A 368 23.18 -32.95 21.98
C THR A 368 24.45 -32.30 22.54
N ASP A 369 25.39 -31.95 21.69
CA ASP A 369 26.69 -31.34 22.02
C ASP A 369 26.65 -29.81 22.08
N LYS A 370 25.58 -29.20 21.54
CA LYS A 370 25.39 -27.75 21.54
C LYS A 370 24.96 -27.23 22.90
N GLU A 371 25.37 -26.02 23.27
CA GLU A 371 24.80 -25.33 24.43
C GLU A 371 23.34 -24.90 24.16
N GLU A 372 22.50 -24.84 25.19
CA GLU A 372 21.18 -24.19 25.05
C GLU A 372 21.36 -22.74 24.60
N GLY A 373 20.64 -22.33 23.55
CA GLY A 373 20.85 -21.05 22.88
C GLY A 373 21.70 -21.10 21.60
N ASP A 374 22.51 -22.14 21.38
CA ASP A 374 23.34 -22.29 20.19
C ASP A 374 22.50 -22.88 19.05
N LEU A 375 22.14 -22.04 18.08
CA LEU A 375 21.33 -22.45 16.93
C LEU A 375 22.16 -23.13 15.82
N GLY A 376 23.48 -23.22 15.98
CA GLY A 376 24.41 -23.66 14.95
C GLY A 376 24.66 -22.60 13.87
N PRO A 377 25.29 -22.98 12.75
CA PRO A 377 25.68 -22.07 11.67
C PRO A 377 24.48 -21.63 10.81
N VAL A 378 23.47 -21.02 11.43
CA VAL A 378 22.22 -20.55 10.79
C VAL A 378 22.41 -19.18 10.14
N TYR A 379 21.49 -18.81 9.24
CA TYR A 379 21.30 -17.48 8.62
C TYR A 379 22.52 -16.53 8.66
N GLY A 380 22.65 -15.70 9.71
CA GLY A 380 23.69 -14.69 9.84
C GLY A 380 25.11 -15.25 9.74
N PHE A 381 25.36 -16.42 10.32
CA PHE A 381 26.65 -17.10 10.16
C PHE A 381 26.93 -17.40 8.69
N GLN A 382 25.95 -17.91 7.96
CA GLN A 382 26.12 -18.14 6.52
C GLN A 382 26.27 -16.84 5.75
N TRP A 383 25.66 -15.73 6.19
CA TRP A 383 25.81 -14.43 5.54
C TRP A 383 27.21 -13.84 5.69
N ARG A 384 27.82 -13.97 6.87
CA ARG A 384 29.12 -13.34 7.20
C ARG A 384 30.31 -14.28 7.09
N HIS A 385 30.08 -15.58 7.21
CA HIS A 385 31.11 -16.62 7.36
C HIS A 385 30.81 -17.88 6.52
N PHE A 386 30.28 -17.71 5.30
CA PHE A 386 29.88 -18.84 4.46
C PHE A 386 31.05 -19.82 4.24
N GLY A 387 30.84 -21.09 4.57
CA GLY A 387 31.86 -22.14 4.43
C GLY A 387 32.94 -22.17 5.53
N ALA A 388 32.87 -21.30 6.55
CA ALA A 388 33.70 -21.43 7.74
C ALA A 388 33.31 -22.67 8.55
N ARG A 389 34.28 -23.29 9.22
CA ARG A 389 34.02 -24.44 10.10
C ARG A 389 33.41 -23.95 11.41
N TYR A 390 32.12 -24.22 11.61
CA TYR A 390 31.45 -23.93 12.88
C TYR A 390 32.04 -24.74 14.04
N THR A 391 32.15 -24.10 15.20
CA THR A 391 32.53 -24.71 16.48
C THR A 391 31.40 -24.52 17.48
N ASP A 392 31.26 -23.32 18.04
CA ASP A 392 30.18 -22.92 18.93
C ASP A 392 29.76 -21.45 18.69
N MET A 393 28.72 -21.01 19.39
CA MET A 393 28.16 -19.66 19.30
C MET A 393 29.01 -18.55 19.95
N ASN A 394 30.08 -18.89 20.68
CA ASN A 394 30.93 -17.94 21.40
C ASN A 394 32.29 -17.70 20.70
N ALA A 395 32.62 -18.52 19.70
CA ALA A 395 33.86 -18.40 18.93
C ALA A 395 33.90 -17.13 18.06
N ASP A 396 35.11 -16.62 17.84
CA ASP A 396 35.37 -15.52 16.91
C ASP A 396 35.59 -16.05 15.49
N TYR A 397 34.64 -15.75 14.60
CA TYR A 397 34.69 -16.13 13.19
C TYR A 397 35.20 -15.00 12.27
N THR A 398 35.71 -13.90 12.83
CA THR A 398 36.23 -12.77 12.04
C THR A 398 37.28 -13.23 11.04
N GLY A 399 37.08 -12.88 9.76
CA GLY A 399 37.97 -13.26 8.66
C GLY A 399 37.89 -14.73 8.24
N GLN A 400 36.99 -15.53 8.83
CA GLN A 400 36.74 -16.91 8.41
C GLN A 400 35.56 -17.00 7.43
N GLY A 401 35.68 -17.91 6.46
CA GLY A 401 34.65 -18.12 5.43
C GLY A 401 34.58 -16.95 4.43
N PHE A 402 33.43 -16.83 3.77
CA PHE A 402 33.15 -15.76 2.82
C PHE A 402 32.03 -14.85 3.32
N ASP A 403 32.32 -13.55 3.46
CA ASP A 403 31.34 -12.53 3.87
C ASP A 403 30.52 -12.11 2.65
N GLN A 404 29.39 -12.78 2.45
CA GLN A 404 28.46 -12.54 1.35
C GLN A 404 27.78 -11.18 1.49
N LEU A 405 27.50 -10.71 2.71
CA LEU A 405 26.79 -9.44 2.91
C LEU A 405 27.67 -8.26 2.48
N LEU A 406 28.95 -8.27 2.85
CA LEU A 406 29.89 -7.26 2.39
C LEU A 406 30.13 -7.35 0.88
N ASP A 407 30.31 -8.55 0.32
CA ASP A 407 30.44 -8.74 -1.14
C ASP A 407 29.22 -8.22 -1.92
N VAL A 408 28.00 -8.41 -1.41
CA VAL A 408 26.78 -7.82 -1.98
C VAL A 408 26.85 -6.30 -1.98
N ILE A 409 27.20 -5.68 -0.85
CA ILE A 409 27.28 -4.22 -0.72
C ILE A 409 28.37 -3.66 -1.64
N ASP A 410 29.54 -4.30 -1.69
CA ASP A 410 30.66 -3.88 -2.53
C ASP A 410 30.32 -3.99 -4.01
N LYS A 411 29.66 -5.07 -4.45
CA LYS A 411 29.17 -5.20 -5.82
C LYS A 411 28.15 -4.13 -6.18
N ILE A 412 27.21 -3.82 -5.29
CA ILE A 412 26.22 -2.75 -5.53
C ILE A 412 26.93 -1.40 -5.73
N LYS A 413 27.97 -1.10 -4.94
CA LYS A 413 28.72 0.17 -5.02
C LYS A 413 29.62 0.25 -6.24
N ILE A 414 30.28 -0.85 -6.62
CA ILE A 414 31.36 -0.85 -7.61
C ILE A 414 30.91 -1.32 -8.99
N ASN A 415 30.01 -2.32 -9.04
CA ASN A 415 29.52 -2.93 -10.27
C ASN A 415 28.00 -3.21 -10.19
N PRO A 416 27.14 -2.18 -10.12
CA PRO A 416 25.70 -2.33 -9.87
C PRO A 416 24.95 -3.16 -10.94
N ASP A 417 25.46 -3.24 -12.16
CA ASP A 417 24.89 -4.04 -13.24
C ASP A 417 25.24 -5.54 -13.15
N ASP A 418 26.01 -5.96 -12.13
CA ASP A 418 26.32 -7.37 -11.90
C ASP A 418 25.05 -8.18 -11.66
N ARG A 419 24.97 -9.35 -12.29
CA ARG A 419 23.81 -10.26 -12.20
C ARG A 419 23.98 -11.35 -11.13
N ARG A 420 25.03 -11.25 -10.31
CA ARG A 420 25.45 -12.22 -9.28
C ARG A 420 25.53 -11.56 -7.90
N ILE A 421 24.73 -10.52 -7.67
CA ILE A 421 24.55 -9.88 -6.36
C ILE A 421 23.57 -10.75 -5.57
N ILE A 422 24.11 -11.79 -4.90
CA ILE A 422 23.33 -12.87 -4.27
C ILE A 422 23.82 -13.08 -2.84
N LEU A 423 22.88 -13.32 -1.94
CA LEU A 423 23.09 -13.70 -0.55
C LEU A 423 22.41 -15.03 -0.27
N SER A 424 23.13 -16.05 0.20
CA SER A 424 22.57 -17.38 0.47
C SER A 424 22.81 -17.85 1.90
N ALA A 425 21.77 -18.37 2.54
CA ALA A 425 21.87 -19.12 3.79
C ALA A 425 21.89 -20.64 3.56
N TRP A 426 21.68 -21.12 2.34
CA TRP A 426 21.58 -22.56 2.07
C TRP A 426 22.95 -23.20 1.84
N ASN A 427 23.52 -23.80 2.89
CA ASN A 427 24.75 -24.59 2.82
C ASN A 427 24.46 -26.07 3.13
N PRO A 428 24.41 -26.95 2.11
CA PRO A 428 24.14 -28.38 2.29
C PRO A 428 25.07 -29.09 3.27
N SER A 429 26.33 -28.66 3.36
CA SER A 429 27.34 -29.27 4.25
C SER A 429 27.02 -29.04 5.73
N ASP A 430 26.38 -27.90 6.04
CA ASP A 430 26.14 -27.45 7.41
C ASP A 430 24.71 -27.74 7.89
N LEU A 431 23.78 -28.19 7.02
CA LEU A 431 22.36 -28.34 7.37
C LEU A 431 22.13 -29.22 8.61
N LYS A 432 22.97 -30.24 8.83
CA LYS A 432 22.88 -31.13 9.99
C LYS A 432 23.41 -30.50 11.30
N LEU A 433 24.09 -29.36 11.20
CA LEU A 433 24.62 -28.61 12.34
C LEU A 433 23.65 -27.52 12.80
N MET A 434 22.59 -27.24 12.03
CA MET A 434 21.65 -26.15 12.28
C MET A 434 20.45 -26.64 13.08
N ALA A 435 20.06 -25.90 14.12
CA ALA A 435 18.84 -26.17 14.87
C ALA A 435 17.60 -26.17 13.97
N LEU A 436 17.56 -25.26 12.99
CA LEU A 436 16.52 -25.22 11.98
C LEU A 436 17.13 -24.85 10.60
N PRO A 437 16.94 -25.68 9.56
CA PRO A 437 17.37 -25.32 8.22
C PRO A 437 16.75 -23.99 7.74
N PRO A 438 17.48 -23.12 7.03
CA PRO A 438 17.00 -21.79 6.67
C PRO A 438 15.70 -21.81 5.89
N CYS A 439 14.70 -21.05 6.34
CA CYS A 439 13.42 -20.89 5.64
C CYS A 439 13.56 -19.94 4.45
N HIS A 440 13.99 -18.70 4.69
CA HIS A 440 14.41 -17.74 3.67
C HIS A 440 15.86 -18.02 3.29
N MET A 441 16.04 -18.75 2.20
CA MET A 441 17.28 -19.47 1.93
C MET A 441 18.24 -18.72 1.02
N PHE A 442 17.75 -17.84 0.14
CA PHE A 442 18.61 -16.92 -0.62
C PHE A 442 17.85 -15.69 -1.08
N ALA A 443 18.58 -14.61 -1.34
CA ALA A 443 18.08 -13.38 -1.94
C ALA A 443 19.01 -12.91 -3.07
N GLN A 444 18.42 -12.30 -4.09
CA GLN A 444 19.13 -11.65 -5.19
C GLN A 444 18.76 -10.16 -5.20
N PHE A 445 19.77 -9.32 -5.41
CA PHE A 445 19.60 -7.88 -5.52
C PHE A 445 19.73 -7.43 -6.98
N TYR A 446 19.06 -6.33 -7.30
CA TYR A 446 19.05 -5.75 -8.63
C TYR A 446 19.07 -4.22 -8.54
N VAL A 447 20.05 -3.59 -9.19
CA VAL A 447 20.15 -2.13 -9.27
C VAL A 447 19.68 -1.66 -10.64
N ALA A 448 18.78 -0.68 -10.67
CA ALA A 448 18.37 -0.01 -11.89
C ALA A 448 17.83 1.39 -11.59
N ASN A 449 18.14 2.36 -12.45
CA ASN A 449 17.63 3.74 -12.34
C ASN A 449 17.85 4.40 -10.97
N GLY A 450 19.00 4.11 -10.33
CA GLY A 450 19.31 4.59 -8.98
C GLY A 450 18.55 3.90 -7.85
N GLU A 451 17.86 2.79 -8.14
CA GLU A 451 17.06 2.04 -7.17
C GLU A 451 17.61 0.63 -6.92
N LEU A 452 17.49 0.15 -5.68
CA LEU A 452 17.82 -1.21 -5.28
C LEU A 452 16.54 -2.03 -5.04
N SER A 453 16.39 -3.13 -5.77
CA SER A 453 15.33 -4.12 -5.54
C SER A 453 15.91 -5.42 -4.99
N CYS A 454 15.08 -6.19 -4.27
CA CYS A 454 15.45 -7.48 -3.70
C CYS A 454 14.39 -8.52 -4.05
N GLN A 455 14.82 -9.69 -4.54
CA GLN A 455 13.99 -10.88 -4.65
C GLN A 455 14.49 -11.93 -3.66
N MET A 456 13.64 -12.36 -2.73
CA MET A 456 13.95 -13.40 -1.75
C MET A 456 13.15 -14.66 -2.04
N TYR A 457 13.82 -15.82 -1.99
CA TYR A 457 13.19 -17.13 -2.08
C TYR A 457 13.12 -17.81 -0.70
N GLN A 458 11.91 -18.17 -0.30
CA GLN A 458 11.61 -18.85 0.95
C GLN A 458 11.05 -20.24 0.65
N ARG A 459 11.78 -21.29 1.02
CA ARG A 459 11.38 -22.69 0.72
C ARG A 459 10.10 -23.13 1.44
N SER A 460 9.85 -22.58 2.62
CA SER A 460 8.77 -22.97 3.52
C SER A 460 8.30 -21.73 4.27
N ALA A 461 7.01 -21.44 4.16
CA ALA A 461 6.45 -20.15 4.52
C ALA A 461 5.14 -20.33 5.29
N ASP A 462 5.23 -20.23 6.62
CA ASP A 462 4.06 -20.10 7.49
C ASP A 462 3.40 -18.75 7.20
N VAL A 463 2.27 -18.78 6.51
CA VAL A 463 1.53 -17.59 6.09
C VAL A 463 0.87 -16.89 7.29
N GLY A 464 0.58 -17.62 8.37
CA GLY A 464 -0.03 -17.10 9.59
C GLY A 464 0.93 -16.24 10.40
N LEU A 465 2.12 -16.74 10.68
CA LEU A 465 3.10 -16.08 11.54
C LEU A 465 4.34 -15.58 10.80
N GLY A 466 5.02 -16.46 10.05
CA GLY A 466 6.34 -16.18 9.47
C GLY A 466 6.30 -15.15 8.35
N VAL A 467 5.42 -15.31 7.37
CA VAL A 467 5.37 -14.46 6.16
C VAL A 467 5.27 -12.96 6.47
N PRO A 468 4.36 -12.47 7.33
CA PRO A 468 4.34 -11.05 7.72
C PRO A 468 5.67 -10.55 8.27
N PHE A 469 6.37 -11.38 9.06
CA PHE A 469 7.67 -11.07 9.62
C PHE A 469 8.76 -11.04 8.54
N ASN A 470 8.74 -12.01 7.63
CA ASN A 470 9.72 -12.13 6.55
C ASN A 470 9.57 -11.02 5.49
N ILE A 471 8.35 -10.58 5.20
CA ILE A 471 8.10 -9.41 4.34
C ILE A 471 8.79 -8.18 4.91
N ALA A 472 8.52 -7.88 6.20
CA ALA A 472 9.11 -6.72 6.86
C ALA A 472 10.63 -6.84 6.98
N SER A 473 11.17 -8.02 7.30
CA SER A 473 12.61 -8.25 7.48
C SER A 473 13.41 -7.99 6.20
N TYR A 474 13.01 -8.58 5.06
CA TYR A 474 13.74 -8.37 3.81
C TYR A 474 13.44 -7.03 3.14
N ALA A 475 12.26 -6.44 3.35
CA ALA A 475 12.01 -5.06 2.97
C ALA A 475 12.97 -4.12 3.75
N LEU A 476 13.15 -4.34 5.06
CA LEU A 476 14.08 -3.56 5.88
C LEU A 476 15.53 -3.76 5.43
N LEU A 477 15.97 -4.99 5.19
CA LEU A 477 17.31 -5.28 4.66
C LEU A 477 17.56 -4.55 3.34
N THR A 478 16.57 -4.55 2.44
CA THR A 478 16.65 -3.83 1.15
C THR A 478 16.80 -2.33 1.38
N CYS A 479 16.02 -1.74 2.28
CA CYS A 479 16.12 -0.33 2.62
C CYS A 479 17.47 0.02 3.27
N MET A 480 18.00 -0.83 4.14
CA MET A 480 19.31 -0.65 4.78
C MET A 480 20.45 -0.69 3.77
N ILE A 481 20.46 -1.68 2.87
CA ILE A 481 21.49 -1.81 1.83
C ILE A 481 21.39 -0.64 0.84
N ALA A 482 20.18 -0.26 0.42
CA ALA A 482 19.97 0.91 -0.43
C ALA A 482 20.54 2.17 0.24
N HIS A 483 20.26 2.38 1.53
CA HIS A 483 20.75 3.52 2.30
C HIS A 483 22.29 3.60 2.34
N VAL A 484 22.98 2.51 2.69
CA VAL A 484 24.46 2.52 2.81
C VAL A 484 25.17 2.51 1.45
N CYS A 485 24.43 2.33 0.35
CA CYS A 485 24.90 2.42 -1.02
C CYS A 485 24.44 3.70 -1.74
N ASP A 486 23.83 4.65 -1.02
CA ASP A 486 23.28 5.90 -1.56
C ASP A 486 22.30 5.67 -2.74
N LEU A 487 21.48 4.62 -2.65
CA LEU A 487 20.40 4.27 -3.58
C LEU A 487 19.02 4.48 -2.95
N VAL A 488 17.99 4.54 -3.81
CA VAL A 488 16.59 4.55 -3.38
C VAL A 488 16.05 3.12 -3.26
N PRO A 489 15.27 2.76 -2.23
CA PRO A 489 14.60 1.46 -2.19
C PRO A 489 13.60 1.31 -3.36
N GLY A 490 13.75 0.24 -4.13
CA GLY A 490 12.88 -0.11 -5.26
C GLY A 490 11.77 -1.06 -4.83
N ASP A 491 11.89 -2.33 -5.21
CA ASP A 491 10.86 -3.35 -4.95
C ASP A 491 11.38 -4.48 -4.06
N PHE A 492 10.49 -5.03 -3.24
CA PHE A 492 10.70 -6.32 -2.59
C PHE A 492 9.80 -7.38 -3.22
N ILE A 493 10.41 -8.46 -3.73
CA ILE A 493 9.72 -9.61 -4.33
C ILE A 493 9.92 -10.82 -3.42
N HIS A 494 8.82 -11.40 -2.96
CA HIS A 494 8.82 -12.55 -2.06
C HIS A 494 8.33 -13.79 -2.82
N VAL A 495 9.25 -14.71 -3.11
CA VAL A 495 8.96 -15.98 -3.78
C VAL A 495 8.87 -17.08 -2.73
N LEU A 496 7.74 -17.79 -2.71
CA LEU A 496 7.45 -18.84 -1.74
C LEU A 496 7.46 -20.21 -2.44
N GLY A 497 8.18 -21.17 -1.85
CA GLY A 497 8.07 -22.59 -2.15
C GLY A 497 6.78 -23.16 -1.58
N ASP A 498 6.86 -23.87 -0.45
CA ASP A 498 5.70 -24.37 0.28
C ASP A 498 5.08 -23.25 1.15
N ALA A 499 4.09 -22.55 0.61
CA ALA A 499 3.29 -21.56 1.32
C ALA A 499 2.12 -22.24 2.01
N HIS A 500 2.06 -22.17 3.34
CA HIS A 500 1.12 -22.96 4.11
C HIS A 500 0.50 -22.21 5.28
N VAL A 501 -0.70 -22.67 5.65
CA VAL A 501 -1.44 -22.26 6.83
C VAL A 501 -1.57 -23.48 7.73
N TYR A 502 -1.09 -23.38 8.97
CA TYR A 502 -1.34 -24.40 9.98
C TYR A 502 -2.83 -24.51 10.29
N ARG A 503 -3.33 -25.72 10.52
CA ARG A 503 -4.75 -25.95 10.83
C ARG A 503 -5.22 -25.14 12.05
N THR A 504 -4.34 -24.94 13.02
CA THR A 504 -4.59 -24.12 14.23
C THR A 504 -4.72 -22.62 13.93
N HIS A 505 -4.28 -22.14 12.76
CA HIS A 505 -4.33 -20.74 12.36
C HIS A 505 -5.49 -20.41 11.41
N ILE A 506 -6.27 -21.40 10.96
CA ILE A 506 -7.40 -21.17 10.03
C ILE A 506 -8.38 -20.14 10.57
N ARG A 507 -8.88 -20.34 11.80
CA ARG A 507 -9.84 -19.41 12.43
C ARG A 507 -9.24 -18.02 12.68
N PRO A 508 -8.04 -17.88 13.28
CA PRO A 508 -7.34 -16.59 13.37
C PRO A 508 -7.18 -15.85 12.04
N LEU A 509 -6.89 -16.57 10.96
CA LEU A 509 -6.75 -15.97 9.62
C LEU A 509 -8.10 -15.58 9.01
N GLN A 510 -9.17 -16.35 9.25
CA GLN A 510 -10.53 -15.93 8.89
C GLN A 510 -10.92 -14.61 9.57
N GLU A 511 -10.61 -14.45 10.87
CA GLU A 511 -10.80 -13.17 11.58
C GLU A 511 -9.95 -12.05 10.95
N GLN A 512 -8.70 -12.34 10.57
CA GLN A 512 -7.86 -11.35 9.90
C GLN A 512 -8.46 -10.89 8.55
N LEU A 513 -9.07 -11.79 7.79
CA LEU A 513 -9.66 -11.50 6.48
C LEU A 513 -10.89 -10.59 6.54
N GLU A 514 -11.53 -10.45 7.71
CA GLU A 514 -12.66 -9.53 7.94
C GLU A 514 -12.19 -8.09 8.18
N LYS A 515 -10.89 -7.88 8.47
CA LYS A 515 -10.31 -6.57 8.76
C LYS A 515 -9.88 -5.88 7.48
N LEU A 516 -10.33 -4.64 7.26
CA LEU A 516 -9.89 -3.84 6.12
C LEU A 516 -8.45 -3.34 6.32
N PRO A 517 -7.59 -3.37 5.28
CA PRO A 517 -6.28 -2.73 5.34
C PRO A 517 -6.39 -1.24 5.67
N LYS A 518 -5.36 -0.74 6.33
CA LYS A 518 -5.07 0.68 6.54
C LYS A 518 -3.77 1.02 5.79
N PRO A 519 -3.48 2.32 5.55
CA PRO A 519 -2.23 2.71 4.93
C PRO A 519 -1.02 2.06 5.59
N PHE A 520 -0.10 1.56 4.78
CA PHE A 520 1.20 1.10 5.28
C PHE A 520 1.98 2.26 5.91
N PRO A 521 2.79 1.98 6.94
CA PRO A 521 3.63 3.01 7.55
C PRO A 521 4.74 3.48 6.61
N ILE A 522 5.37 4.60 6.96
CA ILE A 522 6.58 5.09 6.31
C ILE A 522 7.76 4.73 7.21
N LEU A 523 8.79 4.09 6.64
CA LEU A 523 10.04 3.82 7.35
C LEU A 523 10.96 5.04 7.23
N LYS A 524 11.42 5.58 8.36
CA LYS A 524 12.56 6.49 8.43
C LYS A 524 13.77 5.77 8.98
N ILE A 525 14.91 5.98 8.33
CA ILE A 525 16.22 5.45 8.74
C ILE A 525 17.09 6.64 9.15
N ASN A 526 17.87 6.49 10.22
CA ASN A 526 18.84 7.49 10.65
C ASN A 526 19.82 7.81 9.49
N PRO A 527 19.85 9.06 8.99
CA PRO A 527 20.64 9.42 7.81
C PRO A 527 22.16 9.41 8.05
N GLU A 528 22.61 9.41 9.31
CA GLU A 528 24.03 9.43 9.69
C GLU A 528 24.69 8.05 9.56
N LYS A 529 23.90 6.97 9.45
CA LYS A 529 24.40 5.59 9.47
C LYS A 529 24.85 5.11 8.10
N LYS A 530 26.16 5.20 7.83
CA LYS A 530 26.75 4.84 6.53
C LYS A 530 27.34 3.43 6.44
N ASN A 531 27.31 2.67 7.53
CA ASN A 531 27.80 1.29 7.57
C ASN A 531 26.69 0.34 8.05
N ILE A 532 26.52 -0.78 7.34
CA ILE A 532 25.52 -1.81 7.64
C ILE A 532 25.67 -2.37 9.07
N ASP A 533 26.89 -2.45 9.58
CA ASP A 533 27.20 -2.97 10.93
C ASP A 533 26.98 -1.93 12.04
N SER A 534 26.74 -0.67 11.69
CA SER A 534 26.59 0.43 12.66
C SER A 534 25.15 0.67 13.13
N PHE A 535 24.18 0.01 12.49
CA PHE A 535 22.77 0.20 12.81
C PHE A 535 22.41 -0.40 14.18
N VAL A 536 21.57 0.33 14.92
CA VAL A 536 20.90 -0.15 16.13
C VAL A 536 19.39 0.03 15.99
N ALA A 537 18.60 -0.63 16.84
CA ALA A 537 17.14 -0.60 16.72
C ALA A 537 16.53 0.81 16.77
N ALA A 538 17.17 1.75 17.48
CA ALA A 538 16.74 3.15 17.58
C ALA A 538 16.93 3.94 16.27
N ASP A 539 17.68 3.43 15.30
CA ASP A 539 17.90 4.09 14.00
C ASP A 539 16.71 3.93 13.03
N PHE A 540 15.66 3.20 13.44
CA PHE A 540 14.50 2.90 12.60
C PHE A 540 13.21 3.39 13.25
N GLU A 541 12.52 4.31 12.57
CA GLU A 541 11.24 4.86 13.01
C GLU A 541 10.14 4.50 12.00
N LEU A 542 9.00 4.03 12.49
CA LEU A 542 7.80 3.81 11.69
C LEU A 542 6.81 4.96 11.92
N ILE A 543 6.56 5.74 10.87
CA ILE A 543 5.59 6.83 10.90
C ILE A 543 4.25 6.31 10.40
N GLY A 544 3.20 6.55 11.19
CA GLY A 544 1.84 6.23 10.77
C GLY A 544 1.44 4.77 10.90
N TYR A 545 2.18 3.95 11.67
CA TYR A 545 1.80 2.56 11.88
C TYR A 545 0.62 2.42 12.85
N ASP A 546 -0.59 2.30 12.30
CA ASP A 546 -1.84 2.12 13.05
C ASP A 546 -2.54 0.79 12.69
N PRO A 547 -1.96 -0.38 13.00
CA PRO A 547 -2.56 -1.65 12.65
C PRO A 547 -3.82 -1.94 13.49
N HIS A 548 -4.64 -2.88 13.02
CA HIS A 548 -5.60 -3.58 13.85
C HIS A 548 -4.90 -4.34 14.99
N GLN A 549 -5.68 -4.71 16.00
CA GLN A 549 -5.16 -5.43 17.17
C GLN A 549 -4.45 -6.73 16.80
N LYS A 550 -3.53 -7.16 17.68
CA LYS A 550 -2.83 -8.43 17.56
C LYS A 550 -3.85 -9.57 17.48
N ILE A 551 -3.58 -10.52 16.59
CA ILE A 551 -4.31 -11.79 16.51
C ILE A 551 -3.35 -12.87 17.02
N GLU A 552 -3.75 -13.57 18.08
CA GLU A 552 -2.93 -14.61 18.68
C GLU A 552 -2.88 -15.86 17.79
N MET A 553 -1.67 -16.30 17.45
CA MET A 553 -1.40 -17.53 16.74
C MET A 553 -0.20 -18.21 17.41
N LYS A 554 -0.36 -19.46 17.81
CA LYS A 554 0.73 -20.23 18.47
C LYS A 554 1.67 -20.77 17.41
N MET A 555 2.98 -20.63 17.64
CA MET A 555 4.00 -21.25 16.79
C MET A 555 3.91 -22.78 16.89
N ALA A 556 4.05 -23.47 15.77
CA ALA A 556 4.17 -24.92 15.73
C ALA A 556 5.66 -25.28 15.87
N VAL A 557 6.01 -25.99 16.95
CA VAL A 557 7.40 -26.41 17.24
C VAL A 557 7.67 -27.77 16.63
#